data_AF-A0A139CRH3-F1
#
_entry.id   AF-A0A139CRH3-F1
#
_cell.length_a   1.000
_cell.length_b   1.000
_cell.length_c   1.000
_cell.angle_alpha   90.00
_cell.angle_beta   90.00
_cell.angle_gamma   90.00
#
_symmetry.space_group_name_H-M   'P 1'
#
loop_
_entity.id
_entity.type
_entity.pdbx_description
1 polymer ?
#
loop_
_entity_poly.entity_id
_entity_poly.type
_entity_poly.pdbx_seq_one_letter_code
_entity_poly.pdbx_strand_id
1 'polypeptide(L)'
;EAISLPIFIILFDYSFSGSILKLILVILLGTFGFVAIGTFLAALTANTRTSEVLLPIILFPVIVPLVIGAVESTGAIFIGEEMSEILPWLKVLGIYDLIFITVPFMLFDFVLEV
;
A
#
# COMPACT_ATOMS: atom_id res chain seq x y z
N GLU A 1 9.21 -8.39 3.52
CA GLU A 1 9.16 -7.91 4.91
C GLU A 1 10.12 -8.64 5.86
N ALA A 2 9.80 -9.85 6.37
CA ALA A 2 10.55 -10.45 7.51
C ALA A 2 12.04 -10.75 7.27
N ILE A 3 12.44 -11.01 6.02
CA ILE A 3 13.84 -11.26 5.64
C ILE A 3 14.48 -9.99 5.05
N SER A 4 13.73 -9.24 4.25
CA SER A 4 14.24 -8.05 3.56
C SER A 4 14.57 -6.90 4.53
N LEU A 5 13.75 -6.67 5.55
CA LEU A 5 13.96 -5.58 6.51
C LEU A 5 15.21 -5.75 7.38
N PRO A 6 15.46 -6.91 8.03
CA PRO A 6 16.69 -7.09 8.79
C PRO A 6 17.94 -6.95 7.93
N ILE A 7 17.91 -7.50 6.71
CA ILE A 7 19.03 -7.38 5.76
C ILE A 7 19.25 -5.92 5.38
N PHE A 8 18.19 -5.15 5.12
CA PHE A 8 18.28 -3.73 4.83
C PHE A 8 18.92 -2.95 5.99
N ILE A 9 18.47 -3.19 7.23
CA ILE A 9 19.02 -2.52 8.42
C ILE A 9 20.52 -2.83 8.58
N ILE A 10 20.92 -4.10 8.41
CA ILE A 10 22.32 -4.53 8.53
C ILE A 10 23.19 -3.96 7.40
N LEU A 11 22.69 -3.96 6.16
CA LEU A 11 23.45 -3.53 4.99
C LEU A 11 23.68 -2.01 4.97
N PHE A 12 22.68 -1.24 5.43
CA PHE A 12 22.72 0.23 5.43
C PHE A 12 23.14 0.83 6.78
N ASP A 13 23.52 -0.01 7.77
CA ASP A 13 23.93 0.39 9.13
C ASP A 13 22.96 1.41 9.78
N TYR A 14 21.66 1.18 9.59
CA TYR A 14 20.66 2.17 9.96
C TYR A 14 20.38 2.12 11.46
N SER A 15 20.58 3.26 12.14
CA SER A 15 20.22 3.40 13.56
C SER A 15 18.71 3.59 13.68
N PHE A 16 18.00 2.52 14.03
CA PHE A 16 16.54 2.57 14.21
C PHE A 16 16.18 3.29 15.51
N SER A 17 15.86 4.60 15.43
CA SER A 17 15.42 5.41 16.58
C SER A 17 13.90 5.31 16.85
N GLY A 18 13.16 4.76 15.89
CA GLY A 18 11.71 4.67 15.91
C GLY A 18 11.15 3.50 16.74
N SER A 19 9.82 3.39 16.71
CA SER A 19 9.10 2.26 17.30
C SER A 19 8.87 1.17 16.26
N ILE A 20 9.32 -0.05 16.56
CA ILE A 20 9.16 -1.21 15.66
C ILE A 20 7.67 -1.50 15.40
N LEU A 21 6.81 -1.20 16.38
CA LEU A 21 5.38 -1.42 16.28
C LEU A 21 4.73 -0.49 15.24
N LYS A 22 5.16 0.77 15.17
CA LYS A 22 4.70 1.72 14.14
C LYS A 22 5.11 1.25 12.75
N LEU A 23 6.35 0.75 12.61
CA LEU A 23 6.86 0.23 11.35
C LEU A 23 6.05 -0.98 10.88
N ILE A 24 5.78 -1.95 11.77
CA ILE A 24 4.94 -3.11 11.46
C ILE A 24 3.54 -2.67 10.99
N LEU A 25 2.95 -1.66 11.62
CA LEU A 25 1.63 -1.15 11.24
C LEU A 25 1.64 -0.54 9.83
N VAL A 26 2.66 0.27 9.48
CA VAL A 26 2.82 0.82 8.14
C VAL A 26 3.01 -0.29 7.10
N ILE A 27 3.83 -1.30 7.41
CA ILE A 27 4.07 -2.45 6.53
C ILE A 27 2.77 -3.21 6.28
N LEU A 28 1.99 -3.47 7.32
CA LEU A 28 0.72 -4.17 7.19
C LEU A 28 -0.24 -3.39 6.30
N LEU A 29 -0.47 -2.11 6.59
CA LEU A 29 -1.36 -1.26 5.79
C LEU A 29 -0.88 -1.15 4.33
N GLY A 30 0.40 -0.82 4.12
CA GLY A 30 0.98 -0.70 2.78
C GLY A 30 0.88 -2.00 1.98
N THR A 31 1.12 -3.16 2.61
CA THR A 31 0.98 -4.47 1.95
C THR A 31 -0.48 -4.76 1.62
N PHE A 32 -1.40 -4.48 2.54
CA PHE A 32 -2.81 -4.76 2.36
C PHE A 32 -3.41 -3.92 1.24
N GLY A 33 -3.15 -2.62 1.22
CA GLY A 33 -3.56 -1.72 0.15
C GLY A 33 -2.99 -2.11 -1.21
N PHE A 34 -1.71 -2.49 -1.26
CA PHE A 34 -1.05 -2.88 -2.51
C PHE A 34 -1.69 -4.15 -3.09
N VAL A 35 -1.92 -5.15 -2.24
CA VAL A 35 -2.60 -6.39 -2.64
C VAL A 35 -4.04 -6.10 -3.07
N ALA A 36 -4.81 -5.29 -2.32
CA ALA A 36 -6.19 -4.96 -2.66
C ALA A 36 -6.33 -4.28 -4.03
N ILE A 37 -5.50 -3.25 -4.30
CA ILE A 37 -5.47 -2.55 -5.59
C ILE A 37 -5.11 -3.52 -6.72
N GLY A 38 -4.03 -4.29 -6.53
CA GLY A 38 -3.55 -5.24 -7.53
C GLY A 38 -4.57 -6.32 -7.85
N THR A 39 -5.20 -6.91 -6.83
CA THR A 39 -6.24 -7.93 -6.99
C THR A 39 -7.47 -7.37 -7.71
N PHE A 40 -7.93 -6.16 -7.35
CA PHE A 40 -9.09 -5.55 -8.00
C PHE A 40 -8.83 -5.28 -9.49
N LEU A 41 -7.69 -4.66 -9.82
CA LEU A 41 -7.34 -4.37 -11.21
C LEU A 41 -7.09 -5.65 -12.03
N ALA A 42 -6.49 -6.68 -11.42
CA ALA A 42 -6.36 -7.99 -12.06
C ALA A 42 -7.73 -8.62 -12.37
N ALA A 43 -8.70 -8.54 -11.44
CA ALA A 43 -10.05 -9.05 -11.65
C ALA A 43 -10.78 -8.30 -12.78
N LEU A 44 -10.67 -6.98 -12.84
CA LEU A 44 -11.30 -6.16 -13.90
C LEU A 44 -10.75 -6.48 -15.29
N THR A 45 -9.43 -6.70 -15.38
CA THR A 45 -8.77 -6.93 -16.68
C THR A 45 -8.79 -8.38 -17.14
N ALA A 46 -9.16 -9.33 -16.28
CA ALA A 46 -9.25 -10.75 -16.63
C ALA A 46 -10.17 -11.02 -17.85
N ASN A 47 -11.20 -10.20 -18.05
CA ASN A 47 -12.19 -10.36 -19.13
C ASN A 47 -12.02 -9.38 -20.31
N THR A 48 -11.03 -8.47 -20.30
CA THR A 48 -10.86 -7.47 -21.37
C THR A 48 -9.79 -7.89 -22.40
N ARG A 49 -9.96 -7.58 -23.68
CA ARG A 49 -8.96 -7.90 -24.74
C ARG A 49 -7.79 -6.90 -24.84
N THR A 50 -7.86 -5.78 -24.13
CA THR A 50 -6.87 -4.67 -24.15
C THR A 50 -6.06 -4.58 -22.84
N SER A 51 -6.08 -5.66 -22.05
CA SER A 51 -5.58 -5.73 -20.66
C SER A 51 -4.12 -5.34 -20.47
N GLU A 52 -3.29 -5.51 -21.50
CA GLU A 52 -1.84 -5.31 -21.37
C GLU A 52 -1.42 -3.83 -21.28
N VAL A 53 -2.26 -2.89 -21.78
CA VAL A 53 -1.91 -1.46 -21.82
C VAL A 53 -2.73 -0.63 -20.84
N LEU A 54 -3.98 -1.03 -20.58
CA LEU A 54 -4.87 -0.37 -19.61
C LEU A 54 -4.42 -0.59 -18.16
N LEU A 55 -3.95 -1.80 -17.83
CA LEU A 55 -3.55 -2.14 -16.47
C LEU A 55 -2.39 -1.28 -15.98
N PRO A 56 -1.25 -1.12 -16.70
CA PRO A 56 -0.14 -0.30 -16.20
C PRO A 56 -0.46 1.20 -16.16
N ILE A 57 -1.25 1.71 -17.12
CA ILE A 57 -1.63 3.12 -17.20
C ILE A 57 -2.54 3.53 -16.04
N ILE A 58 -3.44 2.65 -15.59
CA ILE A 58 -4.34 2.93 -14.47
C ILE A 58 -3.70 2.54 -13.14
N LEU A 59 -2.98 1.43 -13.09
CA LEU A 59 -2.37 0.91 -11.86
C LEU A 59 -1.32 1.88 -11.30
N PHE A 60 -0.50 2.48 -12.17
CA PHE A 60 0.52 3.43 -11.73
C PHE A 60 -0.06 4.64 -10.96
N PRO A 61 -0.98 5.45 -11.51
CA PRO A 61 -1.53 6.59 -10.79
C PRO A 61 -2.33 6.20 -9.55
N VAL A 62 -2.93 5.00 -9.52
CA VAL A 62 -3.68 4.51 -8.35
C VAL A 62 -2.75 4.04 -7.23
N ILE A 63 -1.62 3.42 -7.56
CA ILE A 63 -0.69 2.90 -6.53
C ILE A 63 0.20 3.98 -5.94
N VAL A 64 0.44 5.07 -6.69
CA VAL A 64 1.33 6.17 -6.28
C VAL A 64 0.94 6.77 -4.92
N PRO A 65 -0.32 7.15 -4.64
CA PRO A 65 -0.70 7.68 -3.34
C PRO A 65 -0.42 6.73 -2.18
N LEU A 66 -0.65 5.43 -2.38
CA LEU A 66 -0.36 4.40 -1.38
C LEU A 66 1.15 4.30 -1.13
N VAL A 67 1.96 4.27 -2.20
CA VAL A 67 3.41 4.21 -2.11
C VAL A 67 3.97 5.44 -1.41
N ILE A 68 3.49 6.65 -1.74
CA ILE A 68 3.90 7.88 -1.07
C ILE A 68 3.58 7.80 0.43
N GLY A 69 2.36 7.41 0.80
CA GLY A 69 1.98 7.26 2.21
C GLY A 69 2.87 6.27 2.96
N ALA A 70 3.25 5.16 2.33
CA ALA A 70 4.12 4.15 2.92
C ALA A 70 5.56 4.66 3.09
N VAL A 71 6.11 5.31 2.06
CA VAL A 71 7.49 5.84 2.08
C VAL A 71 7.63 6.96 3.11
N GLU A 72 6.70 7.92 3.12
CA GLU A 72 6.71 9.05 4.06
C GLU A 72 6.53 8.58 5.50
N SER A 73 5.57 7.66 5.76
CA SER A 73 5.39 7.07 7.10
C SER A 73 6.65 6.33 7.56
N THR A 74 7.28 5.58 6.66
CA THR A 74 8.49 4.82 6.97
C THR A 74 9.64 5.76 7.29
N GLY A 75 9.89 6.78 6.44
CA GLY A 75 10.91 7.79 6.66
C GLY A 75 10.76 8.50 8.01
N ALA A 76 9.56 8.99 8.32
CA ALA A 76 9.26 9.64 9.59
C ALA A 76 9.51 8.72 10.80
N ILE A 77 9.17 7.42 10.71
CA ILE A 77 9.45 6.43 11.77
C ILE A 77 10.95 6.20 11.93
N PHE A 78 11.70 6.12 10.83
CA PHE A 78 13.14 5.87 10.87
C PHE A 78 13.93 7.03 11.48
N ILE A 79 13.46 8.28 11.30
CA ILE A 79 14.06 9.48 11.89
C ILE A 79 13.62 9.65 13.36
N GLY A 80 12.54 8.96 13.78
CA GLY A 80 12.02 9.01 15.14
C GLY A 80 11.06 10.17 15.37
N GLU A 81 10.37 10.63 14.32
CA GLU A 81 9.42 11.73 14.41
C GLU A 81 8.21 11.43 15.29
N GLU A 82 7.55 12.50 15.71
CA GLU A 82 6.34 12.43 16.52
C GLU A 82 5.16 11.81 15.77
N MET A 83 4.18 11.30 16.51
CA MET A 83 2.99 10.70 15.91
C MET A 83 2.18 11.69 15.09
N SER A 84 2.24 12.99 15.38
CA SER A 84 1.55 14.05 14.64
C SER A 84 1.94 14.09 13.16
N GLU A 85 3.21 13.83 12.85
CA GLU A 85 3.74 13.84 11.48
C GLU A 85 3.43 12.54 10.73
N ILE A 86 3.34 11.41 11.46
CA ILE A 86 3.07 10.09 10.90
C ILE A 86 1.56 9.88 10.65
N LEU A 87 0.70 10.45 11.50
CA LEU A 87 -0.74 10.21 11.49
C LEU A 87 -1.46 10.59 10.18
N PRO A 88 -1.15 11.70 9.50
CA PRO A 88 -1.73 12.04 8.20
C PRO A 88 -1.48 10.95 7.15
N TRP A 89 -0.25 10.44 7.09
CA TRP A 89 0.13 9.40 6.13
C TRP A 89 -0.52 8.06 6.45
N LEU A 90 -0.62 7.70 7.73
CA LEU A 90 -1.39 6.53 8.17
C LEU A 90 -2.88 6.63 7.80
N LYS A 91 -3.47 7.83 7.87
CA LYS A 91 -4.85 8.05 7.42
C LYS A 91 -4.97 7.85 5.91
N VAL A 92 -4.00 8.33 5.12
CA VAL A 92 -4.00 8.10 3.66
C VAL A 92 -3.98 6.60 3.38
N LEU A 93 -3.07 5.85 4.01
CA LEU A 93 -2.98 4.39 3.87
C LEU A 93 -4.31 3.70 4.26
N GLY A 94 -4.83 4.00 5.46
CA GLY A 94 -6.06 3.38 5.94
C GLY A 94 -7.30 3.71 5.11
N ILE A 95 -7.42 4.94 4.61
CA ILE A 95 -8.52 5.33 3.71
C ILE A 95 -8.39 4.60 2.37
N TYR A 96 -7.17 4.50 1.82
CA TYR A 96 -6.93 3.77 0.58
C TYR A 96 -7.28 2.29 0.71
N ASP A 97 -6.84 1.63 1.77
CA ASP A 97 -7.17 0.24 2.07
C ASP A 97 -8.68 0.05 2.15
N LEU A 98 -9.38 0.91 2.90
CA LEU A 98 -10.83 0.82 3.06
C LEU A 98 -11.56 0.93 1.72
N ILE A 99 -11.16 1.88 0.87
CA ILE A 99 -11.75 2.08 -0.45
C ILE A 99 -11.53 0.83 -1.31
N PHE A 100 -10.28 0.36 -1.43
CA PHE A 100 -9.93 -0.75 -2.33
C PHE A 100 -10.33 -2.12 -1.81
N ILE A 101 -10.77 -2.24 -0.56
CA ILE A 101 -11.45 -3.45 -0.07
C ILE A 101 -12.97 -3.36 -0.29
N THR A 102 -13.57 -2.22 0.05
CA THR A 102 -15.04 -2.06 0.06
C THR A 102 -15.61 -1.94 -1.35
N VAL A 103 -14.97 -1.14 -2.21
CA VAL A 103 -15.45 -0.86 -3.57
C VAL A 103 -15.50 -2.15 -4.41
N PRO A 104 -14.46 -3.00 -4.46
CA PRO A 104 -14.54 -4.26 -5.19
C PRO A 104 -15.58 -5.22 -4.62
N PHE A 105 -15.77 -5.23 -3.30
CA PHE A 105 -16.77 -6.05 -2.65
C PHE A 105 -18.19 -5.64 -3.06
N MET A 106 -18.45 -4.34 -3.19
CA MET A 106 -19.74 -3.82 -3.69
C MET A 106 -19.93 -4.01 -5.20
N LEU A 107 -18.85 -3.94 -5.98
CA LEU A 107 -18.87 -4.12 -7.43
C LEU A 107 -18.88 -5.59 -7.86
N PHE A 108 -18.65 -6.52 -6.93
CA PHE A 108 -18.54 -7.95 -7.23
C PHE A 108 -19.80 -8.48 -7.92
N ASP A 109 -20.98 -8.07 -7.44
CA ASP A 109 -22.26 -8.45 -8.05
C ASP A 109 -22.37 -7.93 -9.49
N PHE A 110 -21.96 -6.69 -9.75
CA PHE A 110 -21.96 -6.09 -11.09
C PHE A 110 -20.93 -6.71 -12.05
N VAL A 111 -19.79 -7.16 -11.55
CA VAL A 111 -18.73 -7.76 -12.37
C VAL A 111 -19.04 -9.21 -12.72
N LEU A 112 -19.73 -9.95 -11.84
CA LEU A 112 -20.14 -11.34 -12.10
C LEU A 112 -21.40 -11.48 -12.95
N GLU A 113 -22.21 -10.43 -13.07
CA GLU A 113 -23.44 -10.43 -13.86
C GLU A 113 -23.22 -10.17 -15.37
N VAL A 114 -21.96 -10.07 -15.82
CA VAL A 114 -21.57 -9.86 -17.24
C VAL A 114 -21.16 -11.14 -17.93
#